data_AF-A0A538ACD1-F1
#
_entry.id   AF-A0A538ACD1-F1
#
_cell.length_a   1.000
_cell.length_b   1.000
_cell.length_c   1.000
_cell.angle_alpha   90.00
_cell.angle_beta   90.00
_cell.angle_gamma   90.00
#
_symmetry.space_group_name_H-M   'P 1'
#
loop_
_entity.id
_entity.type
_entity.pdbx_description
1 polymer ?
#
loop_
_entity_poly.entity_id
_entity_poly.type
_entity_poly.pdbx_seq_one_letter_code
_entity_poly.pdbx_strand_id
1 'polypeptide(L)'
;MTGRHTRSQNHATRCENCGSALPKKSRFCPECGMRVGASPGETAVQELPPSQPEPAQVDWVVAQRRFFGVTPPTVIFGLGLAAIALALLLFAMGDWVWGLLLVTLGALILAAFVSLTRRLPADAAGLARAPLAALDAVRARAGAAVETVAAHGTARIELASLRHEVGELAAERGHRLRELGEAVYEGNRAATKELKERLEELDKGIQAKEAEMTKVAMEAQERIGRAKLSAQPTRIVPKDEESPEGVPEPAQVPEPFPPPDEGEPPQPARIPEPFPPPDEGDRPEQPTIPEPGPTQE
;
A
#
# COMPACT_ATOMS: atom_id res chain seq x y z
N MET A 1 -2.77 64.89 -63.12
CA MET A 1 -2.50 65.94 -62.11
C MET A 1 -3.78 66.19 -61.33
N THR A 2 -4.06 65.34 -60.34
CA THR A 2 -3.79 65.57 -58.90
C THR A 2 -4.74 66.61 -58.31
N GLY A 3 -5.84 66.08 -57.79
CA GLY A 3 -6.80 66.77 -56.96
C GLY A 3 -6.16 67.36 -55.71
N ARG A 4 -6.62 68.55 -55.34
CA ARG A 4 -6.22 69.25 -54.12
C ARG A 4 -7.30 69.00 -53.08
N HIS A 5 -6.88 68.38 -51.99
CA HIS A 5 -7.69 67.93 -50.86
C HIS A 5 -8.64 69.01 -50.33
N THR A 6 -9.94 68.73 -50.40
CA THR A 6 -10.96 69.39 -49.58
C THR A 6 -10.78 68.96 -48.14
N ARG A 7 -10.27 69.87 -47.30
CA ARG A 7 -10.24 69.74 -45.84
C ARG A 7 -11.68 69.88 -45.33
N SER A 8 -12.41 68.77 -45.30
CA SER A 8 -13.74 68.66 -44.68
C SER A 8 -13.64 69.12 -43.23
N GLN A 9 -14.23 70.28 -42.93
CA GLN A 9 -14.36 70.78 -41.57
C GLN A 9 -15.23 69.79 -40.78
N ASN A 10 -14.57 69.00 -39.94
CA ASN A 10 -15.22 68.14 -38.96
C ASN A 10 -15.69 69.04 -37.82
N HIS A 11 -17.01 69.16 -37.62
CA HIS A 11 -17.56 69.60 -36.34
C HIS A 11 -17.03 68.64 -35.26
N ALA A 12 -16.04 69.10 -34.49
CA ALA A 12 -15.49 68.37 -33.36
C ALA A 12 -16.44 68.57 -32.19
N THR A 13 -17.29 67.58 -31.92
CA THR A 13 -18.01 67.49 -30.66
C THR A 13 -16.96 67.37 -29.55
N ARG A 14 -17.00 68.25 -28.54
CA ARG A 14 -16.10 68.16 -27.39
C ARG A 14 -16.71 67.24 -26.32
N CYS A 15 -15.86 66.57 -25.55
CA CYS A 15 -16.31 65.78 -24.40
C CYS A 15 -16.87 66.71 -23.31
N GLU A 16 -18.07 66.43 -22.81
CA GLU A 16 -18.72 67.23 -21.76
C GLU A 16 -18.01 67.13 -20.40
N ASN A 17 -17.27 66.05 -20.14
CA ASN A 17 -16.56 65.86 -18.88
C ASN A 17 -15.16 66.50 -18.87
N CYS A 18 -14.36 66.32 -19.93
CA CYS A 18 -12.95 66.77 -19.96
C CYS A 18 -12.62 67.80 -21.05
N GLY A 19 -13.56 68.13 -21.94
CA GLY A 19 -13.39 69.15 -22.97
C GLY A 19 -12.54 68.77 -24.19
N SER A 20 -11.96 67.55 -24.24
CA SER A 20 -11.14 67.10 -25.36
C SER A 20 -11.95 66.92 -26.66
N ALA A 21 -11.28 67.05 -27.81
CA ALA A 21 -11.91 66.90 -29.11
C ALA A 21 -12.22 65.42 -29.38
N LEU A 22 -13.49 65.09 -29.63
CA LEU A 22 -13.90 63.71 -29.90
C LEU A 22 -13.81 63.38 -31.39
N PRO A 23 -13.28 62.20 -31.76
CA PRO A 23 -13.35 61.73 -33.12
C PRO A 23 -14.80 61.40 -33.52
N LYS A 24 -15.13 61.56 -34.80
CA LYS A 24 -16.48 61.31 -35.31
C LYS A 24 -16.95 59.89 -34.95
N LYS A 25 -18.07 59.77 -34.21
CA LYS A 25 -18.74 58.53 -33.78
C LYS A 25 -18.06 57.73 -32.64
N SER A 26 -17.21 58.33 -31.81
CA SER A 26 -16.67 57.64 -30.63
C SER A 26 -17.74 57.42 -29.56
N ARG A 27 -17.92 56.17 -29.11
CA ARG A 27 -18.80 55.82 -27.97
C ARG A 27 -18.22 56.22 -26.61
N PHE A 28 -16.90 56.36 -26.53
CA PHE A 28 -16.17 56.73 -25.32
C PHE A 28 -15.11 57.79 -25.65
N CYS A 29 -14.80 58.67 -24.70
CA CYS A 29 -13.73 59.64 -24.82
C CYS A 29 -12.36 58.94 -24.67
N PRO A 30 -11.41 59.10 -25.60
CA PRO A 30 -10.11 58.46 -25.52
C PRO A 30 -9.21 59.03 -24.41
N GLU A 31 -9.45 60.26 -23.95
CA GLU A 31 -8.64 60.91 -22.91
C GLU A 31 -9.11 60.56 -21.49
N CYS A 32 -10.43 60.60 -21.22
CA CYS A 32 -10.96 60.38 -19.87
C CYS A 32 -11.76 59.07 -19.70
N GLY A 33 -11.95 58.29 -20.77
CA GLY A 33 -12.67 57.01 -20.73
C GLY A 33 -14.19 57.11 -20.59
N MET A 34 -14.76 58.31 -20.43
CA MET A 34 -16.21 58.48 -20.20
C MET A 34 -17.03 58.26 -21.48
N ARG A 35 -18.20 57.61 -21.37
CA ARG A 35 -19.13 57.45 -22.51
C ARG A 35 -19.64 58.80 -22.98
N VAL A 36 -19.64 59.01 -24.29
CA VAL A 36 -20.15 60.23 -24.92
C VAL A 36 -21.65 60.06 -25.17
N GLY A 37 -22.46 60.97 -24.64
CA GLY A 37 -23.92 60.97 -24.81
C GLY A 37 -24.70 60.12 -23.81
N ALA A 38 -24.08 59.70 -22.70
CA ALA A 38 -24.78 59.13 -21.55
C ALA A 38 -25.02 60.25 -20.53
N SER A 39 -26.28 60.50 -20.17
CA SER A 39 -26.62 61.50 -19.15
C SER A 39 -26.13 61.01 -17.76
N PRO A 40 -25.67 61.89 -16.84
CA PRO A 40 -25.22 61.47 -15.51
C PRO A 40 -26.43 60.93 -14.73
N GLY A 41 -26.63 59.61 -14.78
CA GLY A 41 -27.83 58.92 -14.31
C GLY A 41 -28.17 57.65 -15.11
N GLU A 42 -27.58 57.46 -16.29
CA GLU A 42 -27.83 56.30 -17.16
C GLU A 42 -26.85 55.13 -16.94
N THR A 43 -26.06 55.17 -15.88
CA THR A 43 -25.41 53.97 -15.35
C THR A 43 -26.42 53.27 -14.46
N ALA A 44 -27.27 52.44 -15.06
CA ALA A 44 -28.03 51.46 -14.31
C ALA A 44 -27.02 50.60 -13.55
N VAL A 45 -27.03 50.66 -12.22
CA VAL A 45 -26.34 49.70 -11.36
C VAL A 45 -26.93 48.35 -11.73
N GLN A 46 -26.18 47.57 -12.49
CA GLN A 46 -26.54 46.17 -12.69
C GLN A 46 -26.26 45.50 -11.36
N GLU A 47 -27.32 45.14 -10.64
CA GLU A 47 -27.21 44.33 -9.43
C GLU A 47 -26.34 43.12 -9.79
N LEU A 48 -25.20 43.01 -9.11
CA LEU A 48 -24.39 41.80 -9.19
C LEU A 48 -25.33 40.64 -8.80
N PRO A 49 -25.50 39.61 -9.64
CA PRO A 49 -26.27 38.44 -9.23
C PRO A 49 -25.71 37.96 -7.88
N PRO A 50 -26.57 37.56 -6.92
CA PRO A 50 -26.14 37.25 -5.57
C PRO A 50 -24.96 36.28 -5.63
N SER A 51 -23.87 36.67 -4.97
CA SER A 51 -22.67 35.87 -4.88
C SER A 51 -22.96 34.61 -4.07
N GLN A 52 -23.37 33.56 -4.78
CA GLN A 52 -23.11 32.13 -4.54
C GLN A 52 -24.18 31.33 -5.29
N PRO A 53 -23.90 30.77 -6.48
CA PRO A 53 -24.39 29.43 -6.70
C PRO A 53 -23.75 28.56 -5.62
N GLU A 54 -24.55 27.80 -4.88
CA GLU A 54 -24.07 26.61 -4.17
C GLU A 54 -23.06 25.89 -5.08
N PRO A 55 -21.98 25.27 -4.53
CA PRO A 55 -20.98 24.63 -5.36
C PRO A 55 -21.69 23.67 -6.30
N ALA A 56 -21.82 24.08 -7.57
CA ALA A 56 -22.46 23.27 -8.59
C ALA A 56 -21.71 21.95 -8.56
N GLN A 57 -22.41 20.85 -8.27
CA GLN A 57 -21.78 19.54 -8.19
C GLN A 57 -21.11 19.30 -9.54
N VAL A 58 -19.80 19.51 -9.59
CA VAL A 58 -19.01 19.26 -10.77
C VAL A 58 -18.88 17.75 -10.81
N ASP A 59 -19.74 17.09 -11.58
CA ASP A 59 -19.55 15.68 -11.91
C ASP A 59 -18.27 15.57 -12.73
N TRP A 60 -17.14 15.35 -12.04
CA TRP A 60 -15.89 15.03 -12.69
C TRP A 60 -16.00 13.64 -13.30
N VAL A 61 -16.34 13.58 -14.58
CA VAL A 61 -16.20 12.35 -15.35
C VAL A 61 -14.71 12.11 -15.58
N VAL A 62 -14.10 11.32 -14.71
CA VAL A 62 -12.70 10.90 -14.85
C VAL A 62 -12.60 10.06 -16.10
N ALA A 63 -11.92 10.58 -17.13
CA ALA A 63 -11.63 9.86 -18.36
C ALA A 63 -10.76 8.63 -18.05
N GLN A 64 -11.39 7.46 -17.91
CA GLN A 64 -10.67 6.20 -17.76
C GLN A 64 -9.87 5.93 -19.04
N ARG A 65 -8.54 5.80 -18.91
CA ARG A 65 -7.67 5.37 -20.02
C ARG A 65 -8.03 3.94 -20.41
N ARG A 66 -8.90 3.79 -21.42
CA ARG A 66 -9.16 2.50 -22.06
C ARG A 66 -8.04 2.25 -23.06
N PHE A 67 -7.14 1.33 -22.75
CA PHE A 67 -6.12 0.87 -23.68
C PHE A 67 -6.81 0.04 -24.78
N PHE A 68 -7.01 0.62 -25.96
CA PHE A 68 -7.49 -0.12 -27.12
C PHE A 68 -6.43 -1.11 -27.59
N GLY A 69 -6.78 -2.40 -27.67
CA GLY A 69 -5.90 -3.46 -28.17
C GLY A 69 -5.15 -4.27 -27.10
N VAL A 70 -5.22 -3.89 -25.84
CA VAL A 70 -4.70 -4.73 -24.73
C VAL A 70 -5.85 -5.55 -24.16
N THR A 71 -5.69 -6.87 -24.08
CA THR A 71 -6.69 -7.75 -23.47
C THR A 71 -7.01 -7.26 -22.05
N PRO A 72 -8.30 -7.10 -21.67
CA PRO A 72 -8.67 -6.65 -20.35
C PRO A 72 -7.95 -7.51 -19.29
N PRO A 73 -7.38 -6.92 -18.23
CA PRO A 73 -6.62 -7.66 -17.22
C PRO A 73 -7.42 -8.82 -16.59
N THR A 74 -8.75 -8.68 -16.53
CA THR A 74 -9.69 -9.72 -16.09
C THR A 74 -9.63 -10.98 -16.95
N VAL A 75 -9.38 -10.85 -18.26
CA VAL A 75 -9.26 -11.98 -19.19
C VAL A 75 -7.96 -12.74 -18.94
N ILE A 76 -6.84 -12.03 -18.73
CA ILE A 76 -5.53 -12.65 -18.41
C ILE A 76 -5.63 -13.42 -17.09
N PHE A 77 -6.25 -12.81 -16.07
CA PHE A 77 -6.48 -13.45 -14.78
C PHE A 77 -7.37 -14.70 -14.90
N GLY A 78 -8.49 -14.60 -15.62
CA GLY A 78 -9.39 -15.73 -15.88
C GLY A 78 -8.69 -16.87 -16.62
N LEU A 79 -7.84 -16.54 -17.59
CA LEU A 79 -7.08 -17.53 -18.35
C LEU A 79 -6.02 -18.25 -17.49
N GLY A 80 -5.36 -17.53 -16.58
CA GLY A 80 -4.46 -18.11 -15.58
C GLY A 80 -5.17 -19.09 -14.64
N LEU A 81 -6.34 -18.73 -14.12
CA LEU A 81 -7.16 -19.62 -13.27
C LEU A 81 -7.66 -20.85 -14.03
N ALA A 82 -8.13 -20.66 -15.26
CA ALA A 82 -8.59 -21.76 -16.11
C ALA A 82 -7.46 -22.76 -16.41
N ALA A 83 -6.24 -22.26 -16.68
CA ALA A 83 -5.07 -23.11 -16.90
C ALA A 83 -4.72 -23.96 -15.66
N ILE A 84 -4.80 -23.38 -14.45
CA ILE A 84 -4.55 -24.11 -13.20
C ILE A 84 -5.64 -25.16 -12.96
N ALA A 85 -6.91 -24.81 -13.15
CA ALA A 85 -8.02 -25.75 -13.00
C ALA A 85 -7.88 -26.94 -13.97
N LEU A 86 -7.51 -26.68 -15.23
CA LEU A 86 -7.24 -27.73 -16.21
C LEU A 86 -6.05 -28.61 -15.81
N ALA A 87 -5.01 -28.01 -15.24
CA ALA A 87 -3.84 -28.75 -14.77
C ALA A 87 -4.19 -29.73 -13.63
N LEU A 88 -5.02 -29.30 -12.67
CA LEU A 88 -5.53 -30.16 -11.60
C LEU A 88 -6.35 -31.33 -12.16
N LEU A 89 -7.14 -31.07 -13.19
CA LEU A 89 -7.97 -32.07 -13.85
C LEU A 89 -7.12 -33.12 -14.58
N LEU A 90 -6.05 -32.72 -15.27
CA LEU A 90 -5.08 -33.64 -15.89
C LEU A 90 -4.32 -34.47 -14.85
N PHE A 91 -4.00 -33.86 -13.71
CA PHE A 91 -3.37 -34.58 -12.60
C PHE A 91 -4.29 -35.68 -12.07
N ALA A 92 -5.61 -35.41 -11.98
CA ALA A 92 -6.60 -36.41 -11.60
C ALA A 92 -6.76 -37.54 -12.63
N MET A 93 -6.45 -37.29 -13.91
CA MET A 93 -6.45 -38.31 -14.97
C MET A 93 -5.15 -39.12 -15.05
N GLY A 94 -4.11 -38.76 -14.27
CA GLY A 94 -2.82 -39.47 -14.24
C GLY A 94 -1.74 -38.91 -15.17
N ASP A 95 -2.03 -37.85 -15.93
CA ASP A 95 -1.08 -37.21 -16.84
C ASP A 95 -0.20 -36.17 -16.12
N TRP A 96 0.63 -36.64 -15.20
CA TRP A 96 1.43 -35.80 -14.31
C TRP A 96 2.38 -34.82 -15.03
N VAL A 97 2.95 -35.20 -16.19
CA VAL A 97 3.86 -34.34 -16.97
C VAL A 97 3.11 -33.14 -17.55
N TRP A 98 1.95 -33.36 -18.17
CA TRP A 98 1.11 -32.28 -18.71
C TRP A 98 0.52 -31.41 -17.62
N GLY A 99 0.14 -32.02 -16.50
CA GLY A 99 -0.27 -31.30 -15.30
C GLY A 99 0.80 -30.32 -14.82
N LEU A 100 2.05 -30.77 -14.62
CA LEU A 100 3.16 -29.90 -14.21
C LEU A 100 3.43 -28.76 -15.21
N LEU A 101 3.39 -29.06 -16.50
CA LEU A 101 3.60 -28.06 -17.55
C LEU A 101 2.50 -26.98 -17.53
N LEU A 102 1.23 -27.36 -17.34
CA LEU A 102 0.14 -26.39 -17.26
C LEU A 102 0.13 -25.59 -15.95
N VAL A 103 0.51 -26.20 -14.83
CA VAL A 103 0.69 -25.45 -13.57
C VAL A 103 1.76 -24.38 -13.72
N THR A 104 2.93 -24.72 -14.30
CA THR A 104 4.01 -23.75 -14.51
C THR A 104 3.60 -22.62 -15.46
N LEU A 105 2.91 -22.95 -16.57
CA LEU A 105 2.37 -21.95 -17.49
C LEU A 105 1.34 -21.03 -16.82
N GLY A 106 0.38 -21.60 -16.09
CA GLY A 106 -0.64 -20.84 -15.36
C GLY A 106 -0.03 -19.91 -14.30
N ALA A 107 0.99 -20.38 -13.58
CA ALA A 107 1.73 -19.57 -12.62
C ALA A 107 2.48 -18.41 -13.29
N LEU A 108 3.12 -18.62 -14.45
CA LEU A 108 3.79 -17.55 -15.20
C LEU A 108 2.79 -16.48 -15.69
N ILE A 109 1.62 -16.89 -16.18
CA ILE A 109 0.56 -15.96 -16.62
C ILE A 109 0.07 -15.10 -15.44
N LEU A 110 -0.15 -15.72 -14.27
CA LEU A 110 -0.53 -14.98 -13.06
C LEU A 110 0.59 -14.04 -12.57
N ALA A 111 1.86 -14.47 -12.64
CA ALA A 111 2.99 -13.61 -12.31
C ALA A 111 3.09 -12.41 -13.26
N ALA A 112 2.87 -12.63 -14.56
CA ALA A 112 2.81 -11.55 -15.55
C ALA A 112 1.68 -10.56 -15.23
N PHE A 113 0.48 -11.06 -14.89
CA PHE A 113 -0.65 -10.23 -14.44
C PHE A 113 -0.30 -9.37 -13.23
N VAL A 114 0.31 -9.97 -12.19
CA VAL A 114 0.78 -9.23 -11.00
C VAL A 114 1.85 -8.19 -11.36
N SER A 115 2.76 -8.51 -12.27
CA SER A 115 3.78 -7.55 -12.73
C SER A 115 3.15 -6.35 -13.46
N LEU A 116 2.06 -6.59 -14.19
CA LEU A 116 1.33 -5.56 -14.94
C LEU A 116 0.51 -4.66 -14.02
N THR A 117 -0.18 -5.25 -13.03
CA THR A 117 -0.96 -4.49 -12.04
C THR A 117 -0.06 -3.65 -11.13
N ARG A 118 1.14 -4.14 -10.77
CA ARG A 118 2.13 -3.34 -10.02
C ARG A 118 2.63 -2.09 -10.74
N ARG A 119 2.56 -2.08 -12.09
CA ARG A 119 2.96 -0.92 -12.90
C ARG A 119 1.84 0.09 -13.12
N LEU A 120 0.61 -0.25 -12.72
CA LEU A 120 -0.57 0.62 -12.88
C LEU A 120 -0.84 1.38 -11.56
N PRO A 121 -1.11 2.69 -11.61
CA PRO A 121 -1.42 3.48 -10.41
C PRO A 121 -2.71 2.99 -9.73
N ALA A 122 -2.74 3.08 -8.40
CA ALA A 122 -3.73 2.49 -7.49
C ALA A 122 -5.19 2.90 -7.76
N ASP A 123 -5.39 3.97 -8.52
CA ASP A 123 -6.67 4.61 -8.79
C ASP A 123 -7.51 3.84 -9.82
N ALA A 124 -6.86 3.06 -10.69
CA ALA A 124 -7.51 2.25 -11.74
C ALA A 124 -8.04 0.89 -11.23
N ALA A 125 -7.73 0.53 -9.98
CA ALA A 125 -8.03 -0.78 -9.39
C ALA A 125 -9.43 -0.87 -8.73
N GLY A 126 -10.41 -0.06 -9.17
CA GLY A 126 -11.76 -0.01 -8.58
C GLY A 126 -12.50 -1.34 -8.56
N LEU A 127 -12.23 -2.23 -9.52
CA LEU A 127 -12.79 -3.59 -9.59
C LEU A 127 -11.79 -4.70 -9.22
N ALA A 128 -10.57 -4.35 -8.81
CA ALA A 128 -9.52 -5.30 -8.42
C ALA A 128 -9.24 -5.34 -6.90
N ARG A 129 -10.00 -4.59 -6.08
CA ARG A 129 -9.79 -4.55 -4.61
C ARG A 129 -10.09 -5.89 -3.93
N ALA A 130 -11.11 -6.63 -4.39
CA ALA A 130 -11.46 -7.93 -3.80
C ALA A 130 -10.37 -9.02 -4.03
N PRO A 131 -9.85 -9.24 -5.25
CA PRO A 131 -8.79 -10.23 -5.45
C PRO A 131 -7.43 -9.78 -4.89
N LEU A 132 -7.11 -8.48 -4.88
CA LEU A 132 -5.85 -7.99 -4.31
C LEU A 132 -5.82 -8.09 -2.78
N ALA A 133 -6.91 -7.75 -2.08
CA ALA A 133 -6.99 -7.93 -0.63
C ALA A 133 -6.93 -9.42 -0.22
N ALA A 134 -7.54 -10.30 -1.02
CA ALA A 134 -7.41 -11.74 -0.84
C ALA A 134 -5.98 -12.22 -1.10
N LEU A 135 -5.30 -11.69 -2.14
CA LEU A 135 -3.90 -11.98 -2.42
C LEU A 135 -2.97 -11.43 -1.34
N ASP A 136 -3.25 -10.27 -0.74
CA ASP A 136 -2.45 -9.70 0.35
C ASP A 136 -2.67 -10.47 1.66
N ALA A 137 -3.90 -10.91 1.95
CA ALA A 137 -4.19 -11.80 3.08
C ALA A 137 -3.58 -13.20 2.89
N VAL A 138 -3.51 -13.68 1.64
CA VAL A 138 -2.79 -14.90 1.27
C VAL A 138 -1.29 -14.66 1.29
N ARG A 139 -0.76 -13.48 0.93
CA ARG A 139 0.67 -13.13 0.95
C ARG A 139 1.18 -12.91 2.37
N ALA A 140 0.38 -12.35 3.26
CA ALA A 140 0.68 -12.27 4.69
C ALA A 140 0.74 -13.69 5.31
N ARG A 141 -0.14 -14.60 4.87
CA ARG A 141 -0.10 -16.03 5.27
C ARG A 141 0.98 -16.83 4.52
N ALA A 142 1.31 -16.47 3.29
CA ALA A 142 2.25 -17.18 2.43
C ALA A 142 3.70 -16.71 2.65
N GLY A 143 3.96 -15.49 3.09
CA GLY A 143 5.29 -15.07 3.56
C GLY A 143 5.71 -15.90 4.77
N ALA A 144 4.81 -16.05 5.74
CA ALA A 144 4.99 -16.94 6.88
C ALA A 144 5.11 -18.42 6.47
N ALA A 145 4.39 -18.86 5.42
CA ALA A 145 4.48 -20.24 4.91
C ALA A 145 5.76 -20.51 4.08
N VAL A 146 6.25 -19.52 3.32
CA VAL A 146 7.44 -19.66 2.47
C VAL A 146 8.71 -19.63 3.32
N GLU A 147 8.77 -18.80 4.38
CA GLU A 147 9.89 -18.82 5.32
C GLU A 147 9.94 -20.11 6.14
N THR A 148 8.78 -20.67 6.51
CA THR A 148 8.72 -21.97 7.18
C THR A 148 9.11 -23.13 6.25
N VAL A 149 8.70 -23.11 4.98
CA VAL A 149 9.11 -24.12 3.99
C VAL A 149 10.59 -24.01 3.62
N ALA A 150 11.13 -22.80 3.47
CA ALA A 150 12.55 -22.58 3.20
C ALA A 150 13.43 -23.03 4.39
N ALA A 151 12.99 -22.79 5.62
CA ALA A 151 13.68 -23.29 6.82
C ALA A 151 13.65 -24.82 6.95
N HIS A 152 12.61 -25.48 6.44
CA HIS A 152 12.53 -26.95 6.41
C HIS A 152 13.35 -27.60 5.29
N GLY A 153 13.68 -26.86 4.22
CA GLY A 153 14.32 -27.43 3.03
C GLY A 153 15.77 -27.86 3.25
N THR A 154 16.61 -26.98 3.80
CA THR A 154 18.05 -27.24 3.95
C THR A 154 18.36 -28.33 4.97
N ALA A 155 17.72 -28.28 6.15
CA ALA A 155 17.89 -29.30 7.19
C ALA A 155 17.44 -30.70 6.74
N ARG A 156 16.42 -30.80 5.87
CA ARG A 156 15.96 -32.09 5.33
C ARG A 156 16.97 -32.71 4.37
N ILE A 157 17.64 -31.89 3.55
CA ILE A 157 18.66 -32.36 2.61
C ILE A 157 19.87 -32.87 3.40
N GLU A 158 20.31 -32.12 4.41
CA GLU A 158 21.44 -32.50 5.27
C GLU A 158 21.16 -33.79 6.06
N LEU A 159 19.97 -33.91 6.66
CA LEU A 159 19.54 -35.15 7.33
C LEU A 159 19.41 -36.33 6.35
N ALA A 160 19.06 -36.09 5.09
CA ALA A 160 19.01 -37.14 4.08
C ALA A 160 20.42 -37.66 3.73
N SER A 161 21.40 -36.76 3.60
CA SER A 161 22.81 -37.12 3.40
C SER A 161 23.33 -37.97 4.55
N LEU A 162 23.13 -37.51 5.80
CA LEU A 162 23.60 -38.23 6.98
C LEU A 162 22.95 -39.62 7.12
N ARG A 163 21.66 -39.75 6.80
CA ARG A 163 20.99 -41.07 6.79
C ARG A 163 21.57 -42.00 5.73
N HIS A 164 21.96 -41.47 4.58
CA HIS A 164 22.60 -42.26 3.54
C HIS A 164 23.96 -42.79 4.02
N GLU A 165 24.79 -41.92 4.60
CA GLU A 165 26.10 -42.28 5.16
C GLU A 165 25.98 -43.32 6.28
N VAL A 166 25.01 -43.16 7.20
CA VAL A 166 24.74 -44.18 8.24
C VAL A 166 24.28 -45.50 7.62
N GLY A 167 23.46 -45.46 6.58
CA GLY A 167 23.01 -46.64 5.86
C GLY A 167 24.17 -47.41 5.21
N GLU A 168 25.13 -46.68 4.65
CA GLU A 168 26.35 -47.27 4.04
C GLU A 168 27.22 -47.94 5.10
N LEU A 169 27.49 -47.27 6.22
CA LEU A 169 28.26 -47.84 7.34
C LEU A 169 27.55 -49.06 7.97
N ALA A 170 26.22 -49.01 8.10
CA ALA A 170 25.44 -50.13 8.64
C ALA A 170 25.46 -51.34 7.69
N ALA A 171 25.45 -51.12 6.38
CA ALA A 171 25.59 -52.18 5.39
C ALA A 171 26.98 -52.83 5.46
N GLU A 172 28.05 -52.03 5.58
CA GLU A 172 29.41 -52.54 5.75
C GLU A 172 29.54 -53.35 7.04
N ARG A 173 29.03 -52.83 8.16
CA ARG A 173 28.97 -53.56 9.44
C ARG A 173 28.29 -54.93 9.28
N GLY A 174 27.17 -54.97 8.56
CA GLY A 174 26.46 -56.22 8.26
C GLY A 174 27.25 -57.21 7.40
N HIS A 175 28.18 -56.72 6.57
CA HIS A 175 29.12 -57.58 5.84
C HIS A 175 30.22 -58.10 6.75
N ARG A 176 30.86 -57.24 7.55
CA ARG A 176 31.93 -57.61 8.49
C ARG A 176 31.47 -58.55 9.60
N LEU A 177 30.22 -58.45 10.05
CA LEU A 177 29.66 -59.40 11.02
C LEU A 177 29.55 -60.83 10.46
N ARG A 178 29.32 -60.98 9.14
CA ARG A 178 29.29 -62.30 8.49
C ARG A 178 30.70 -62.89 8.40
N GLU A 179 31.68 -62.08 7.98
CA GLU A 179 33.10 -62.47 7.97
C GLU A 179 33.59 -62.86 9.38
N LEU A 180 33.16 -62.12 10.41
CA LEU A 180 33.48 -62.44 11.81
C LEU A 180 32.90 -63.80 12.20
N GLY A 181 31.66 -64.09 11.82
CA GLY A 181 31.03 -65.38 12.06
C GLY A 181 31.84 -66.52 11.46
N GLU A 182 32.23 -66.38 10.20
CA GLU A 182 33.07 -67.35 9.47
C GLU A 182 34.42 -67.58 10.18
N ALA A 183 35.14 -66.50 10.52
CA ALA A 183 36.42 -66.60 11.23
C ALA A 183 36.32 -67.28 12.60
N VAL A 184 35.20 -67.07 13.31
CA VAL A 184 34.92 -67.73 14.60
C VAL A 184 34.66 -69.23 14.39
N TYR A 185 33.91 -69.61 13.36
CA TYR A 185 33.66 -71.01 13.03
C TYR A 185 34.93 -71.76 12.63
N GLU A 186 35.83 -71.11 11.89
CA GLU A 186 37.14 -71.66 11.53
C GLU A 186 38.14 -71.70 12.69
N GLY A 187 37.81 -71.07 13.83
CA GLY A 187 38.68 -70.98 15.00
C GLY A 187 39.88 -70.03 14.81
N ASN A 188 39.86 -69.16 13.80
CA ASN A 188 40.94 -68.22 13.52
C ASN A 188 40.89 -67.02 14.49
N ARG A 189 41.61 -67.14 15.61
CA ARG A 189 41.64 -66.12 16.67
C ARG A 189 42.25 -64.78 16.22
N ALA A 190 43.22 -64.80 15.30
CA ALA A 190 43.84 -63.58 14.81
C ALA A 190 42.86 -62.77 13.95
N ALA A 191 42.22 -63.42 12.98
CA ALA A 191 41.18 -62.80 12.14
C ALA A 191 39.98 -62.33 12.97
N THR A 192 39.56 -63.13 13.95
CA THR A 192 38.47 -62.74 14.88
C THR A 192 38.78 -61.44 15.63
N LYS A 193 40.03 -61.26 16.08
CA LYS A 193 40.44 -60.06 16.81
C LYS A 193 40.45 -58.83 15.89
N GLU A 194 41.03 -58.95 14.69
CA GLU A 194 41.06 -57.87 13.69
C GLU A 194 39.66 -57.43 13.28
N LEU A 195 38.76 -58.38 13.00
CA LEU A 195 37.38 -58.07 12.60
C LEU A 195 36.59 -57.41 13.73
N LYS A 196 36.86 -57.76 15.00
CA LYS A 196 36.26 -57.07 16.15
C LYS A 196 36.73 -55.62 16.24
N GLU A 197 38.03 -55.36 16.06
CA GLU A 197 38.57 -54.00 16.07
C GLU A 197 37.95 -53.15 14.94
N ARG A 198 37.81 -53.71 13.74
CA ARG A 198 37.13 -53.03 12.61
C ARG A 198 35.64 -52.77 12.86
N LEU A 199 34.94 -53.72 13.47
CA LEU A 199 33.52 -53.52 13.85
C LEU A 199 33.37 -52.41 14.89
N GLU A 200 34.29 -52.32 15.85
CA GLU A 200 34.30 -51.24 16.84
C GLU A 200 34.52 -49.87 16.17
N GLU A 201 35.39 -49.80 15.16
CA GLU A 201 35.59 -48.59 14.36
C GLU A 201 34.34 -48.18 13.59
N LEU A 202 33.65 -49.13 12.93
CA LEU A 202 32.38 -48.89 12.25
C LEU A 202 31.28 -48.43 13.22
N ASP A 203 31.17 -49.07 14.38
CA ASP A 203 30.20 -48.71 15.42
C ASP A 203 30.44 -47.28 15.94
N LYS A 204 31.70 -46.89 16.14
CA LYS A 204 32.06 -45.50 16.49
C LYS A 204 31.69 -44.52 15.37
N GLY A 205 31.91 -44.88 14.11
CA GLY A 205 31.53 -44.07 12.95
C GLY A 205 30.02 -43.86 12.86
N ILE A 206 29.23 -44.91 13.04
CA ILE A 206 27.76 -44.85 13.06
C ILE A 206 27.29 -43.94 14.20
N GLN A 207 27.79 -44.15 15.42
CA GLN A 207 27.41 -43.32 16.58
C GLN A 207 27.77 -41.85 16.39
N ALA A 208 28.95 -41.55 15.82
CA ALA A 208 29.35 -40.18 15.53
C ALA A 208 28.38 -39.50 14.55
N LYS A 209 27.97 -40.21 13.50
CA LYS A 209 27.01 -39.69 12.50
C LYS A 209 25.59 -39.55 13.06
N GLU A 210 25.15 -40.46 13.93
CA GLU A 210 23.88 -40.34 14.65
C GLU A 210 23.86 -39.14 15.61
N ALA A 211 24.98 -38.86 16.29
CA ALA A 211 25.14 -37.67 17.11
C ALA A 211 25.08 -36.39 16.26
N GLU A 212 25.69 -36.39 15.07
CA GLU A 212 25.62 -35.29 14.11
C GLU A 212 24.18 -35.04 13.63
N MET A 213 23.43 -36.09 13.27
CA MET A 213 22.00 -35.99 12.94
C MET A 213 21.18 -35.37 14.07
N THR A 214 21.44 -35.76 15.30
CA THR A 214 20.74 -35.24 16.48
C THR A 214 21.02 -33.74 16.66
N LYS A 215 22.29 -33.32 16.48
CA LYS A 215 22.68 -31.91 16.53
C LYS A 215 21.98 -31.08 15.46
N VAL A 216 21.98 -31.55 14.20
CA VAL A 216 21.30 -30.87 13.08
C VAL A 216 19.79 -30.77 13.34
N ALA A 217 19.17 -31.83 13.88
CA ALA A 217 17.75 -31.82 14.22
C ALA A 217 17.42 -30.81 15.32
N MET A 218 18.23 -30.74 16.38
CA MET A 218 18.07 -29.77 17.47
C MET A 218 18.23 -28.32 16.96
N GLU A 219 19.26 -28.05 16.15
CA GLU A 219 19.48 -26.72 15.57
C GLU A 219 18.32 -26.30 14.66
N ALA A 220 17.80 -27.22 13.84
CA ALA A 220 16.63 -26.96 13.00
C ALA A 220 15.39 -26.63 13.86
N GLN A 221 15.15 -27.38 14.95
CA GLN A 221 14.06 -27.11 15.88
C GLN A 221 14.20 -25.75 16.57
N GLU A 222 15.41 -25.37 16.98
CA GLU A 222 15.67 -24.07 17.60
C GLU A 222 15.38 -22.92 16.63
N ARG A 223 15.85 -23.03 15.38
CA ARG A 223 15.57 -22.03 14.33
C ARG A 223 14.07 -21.89 14.06
N ILE A 224 13.34 -23.01 14.01
CA ILE A 224 11.88 -23.02 13.86
C ILE A 224 11.21 -22.37 15.09
N GLY A 225 11.66 -22.68 16.31
CA GLY A 225 11.17 -22.07 17.53
C GLY A 225 11.33 -20.56 17.53
N ARG A 226 12.51 -20.06 17.14
CA ARG A 226 12.81 -18.64 17.01
C ARG A 226 11.93 -17.94 15.96
N ALA A 227 11.77 -18.56 14.79
CA ALA A 227 10.91 -18.02 13.73
C ALA A 227 9.42 -17.99 14.14
N LYS A 228 8.95 -18.99 14.91
CA LYS A 228 7.60 -19.00 15.47
C LYS A 228 7.39 -17.86 16.47
N LEU A 229 8.35 -17.61 17.35
CA LEU A 229 8.27 -16.51 18.31
C LEU A 229 8.20 -15.14 17.61
N SER A 230 8.97 -14.92 16.54
CA SER A 230 8.91 -13.66 15.77
C SER A 230 7.64 -13.49 14.94
N ALA A 231 7.01 -14.59 14.52
CA ALA A 231 5.80 -14.57 13.70
C ALA A 231 4.50 -14.57 14.54
N GLN A 232 4.58 -14.74 15.87
CA GLN A 232 3.40 -14.62 16.70
C GLN A 232 2.87 -13.18 16.64
N PRO A 233 1.57 -12.99 16.34
CA PRO A 233 0.98 -11.67 16.32
C PRO A 233 1.16 -11.06 17.71
N THR A 234 1.86 -9.93 17.79
CA THR A 234 1.99 -9.16 19.03
C THR A 234 0.59 -8.70 19.43
N ARG A 235 -0.07 -9.50 20.27
CA ARG A 235 -1.34 -9.12 20.88
C ARG A 235 -1.00 -8.07 21.91
N ILE A 236 -1.46 -6.85 21.67
CA ILE A 236 -1.48 -5.81 22.70
C ILE A 236 -2.46 -6.34 23.75
N VAL A 237 -1.94 -6.83 24.87
CA VAL A 237 -2.75 -7.17 26.03
C VAL A 237 -3.26 -5.84 26.58
N PRO A 238 -4.57 -5.54 26.53
CA PRO A 238 -5.09 -4.39 27.25
C PRO A 238 -4.73 -4.58 28.73
N LYS A 239 -4.26 -3.51 29.38
CA LYS A 239 -3.75 -3.48 30.77
C LYS A 239 -4.72 -4.08 31.81
N ASP A 240 -5.95 -4.33 31.40
CA ASP A 240 -7.08 -4.68 32.24
C ASP A 240 -7.33 -6.21 32.31
N GLU A 241 -6.69 -7.03 31.45
CA GLU A 241 -6.99 -8.48 31.33
C GLU A 241 -5.92 -9.44 31.89
N GLU A 242 -4.80 -8.96 32.42
CA GLU A 242 -3.76 -9.83 33.03
C GLU A 242 -3.22 -9.22 34.33
N SER A 243 -4.01 -9.34 35.39
CA SER A 243 -3.42 -9.58 36.71
C SER A 243 -3.91 -10.97 37.15
N PRO A 244 -3.12 -12.04 36.93
CA PRO A 244 -3.43 -13.33 37.54
C PRO A 244 -3.50 -13.11 39.06
N GLU A 245 -4.67 -13.42 39.64
CA GLU A 245 -4.91 -13.36 41.09
C GLU A 245 -3.79 -14.11 41.83
N GLY A 246 -2.82 -13.35 42.36
CA GLY A 246 -1.72 -13.91 43.15
C GLY A 246 -0.31 -13.40 42.87
N VAL A 247 -0.06 -12.57 41.84
CA VAL A 247 1.23 -11.86 41.75
C VAL A 247 1.12 -10.60 42.61
N PRO A 248 1.90 -10.45 43.71
CA PRO A 248 1.91 -9.21 44.46
C PRO A 248 2.30 -8.09 43.49
N GLU A 249 1.46 -7.06 43.47
CA GLU A 249 1.66 -5.84 42.67
C GLU A 249 3.13 -5.41 42.83
N PRO A 250 3.91 -5.31 41.74
CA PRO A 250 5.30 -4.92 41.84
C PRO A 250 5.35 -3.60 42.58
N ALA A 251 6.12 -3.57 43.68
CA ALA A 251 6.18 -2.43 44.59
C ALA A 251 6.33 -1.15 43.76
N GLN A 252 5.33 -0.26 43.84
CA GLN A 252 5.36 1.02 43.16
C GLN A 252 6.60 1.75 43.69
N VAL A 253 7.66 1.76 42.88
CA VAL A 253 8.86 2.53 43.17
C VAL A 253 8.40 3.98 43.20
N PRO A 254 8.51 4.70 44.33
CA PRO A 254 8.16 6.11 44.38
C PRO A 254 8.94 6.81 43.28
N GLU A 255 8.24 7.49 42.37
CA GLU A 255 8.87 8.21 41.28
C GLU A 255 10.00 9.10 41.83
N PRO A 256 11.25 8.90 41.39
CA PRO A 256 12.35 9.73 41.87
C PRO A 256 12.16 11.16 41.35
N PHE A 257 11.70 12.03 42.26
CA PHE A 257 11.55 13.48 42.13
C PHE A 257 10.49 13.98 41.14
N PRO A 258 9.78 15.08 41.46
CA PRO A 258 8.97 15.76 40.46
C PRO A 258 9.89 16.24 39.32
N PRO A 259 9.44 16.20 38.05
CA PRO A 259 10.17 16.81 36.96
C PRO A 259 10.48 18.27 37.31
N PRO A 260 11.69 18.77 37.02
CA PRO A 260 12.03 20.16 37.29
C PRO A 260 10.99 21.05 36.63
N ASP A 261 10.48 22.02 37.40
CA ASP A 261 9.46 22.98 36.98
C ASP A 261 9.89 23.64 35.68
N GLU A 262 9.40 23.12 34.55
CA GLU A 262 9.55 23.73 33.24
C GLU A 262 8.71 25.00 33.27
N GLY A 263 9.33 26.07 33.78
CA GLY A 263 8.67 27.34 34.03
C GLY A 263 7.77 27.75 32.88
N GLU A 264 6.59 28.28 33.23
CA GLU A 264 5.51 28.55 32.29
C GLU A 264 6.01 29.20 31.00
N PRO A 265 5.71 28.61 29.83
CA PRO A 265 6.17 29.15 28.56
C PRO A 265 5.72 30.61 28.43
N PRO A 266 6.58 31.51 27.89
CA PRO A 266 6.25 32.92 27.81
C PRO A 266 4.94 33.09 27.02
N GLN A 267 3.96 33.74 27.65
CA GLN A 267 2.67 33.99 27.00
C GLN A 267 2.91 34.77 25.69
N PRO A 268 2.31 34.34 24.57
CA PRO A 268 2.41 35.05 23.30
C PRO A 268 2.02 36.51 23.47
N ALA A 269 2.80 37.43 22.90
CA ALA A 269 2.50 38.85 22.95
C ALA A 269 1.09 39.10 22.40
N ARG A 270 0.18 39.60 23.26
CA ARG A 270 -1.15 40.06 22.83
C ARG A 270 -0.96 41.27 21.93
N ILE A 271 -1.12 41.07 20.63
CA ILE A 271 -1.22 42.16 19.66
C ILE A 271 -2.54 42.88 19.94
N PRO A 272 -2.54 44.20 20.24
CA PRO A 272 -3.78 44.94 20.39
C PRO A 272 -4.59 44.88 19.08
N GLU A 273 -5.85 44.52 19.18
CA GLU A 273 -6.76 44.52 18.02
C GLU A 273 -6.83 45.93 17.41
N PRO A 274 -6.88 46.07 16.07
CA PRO A 274 -7.08 47.37 15.44
C PRO A 274 -8.38 48.01 15.93
N PHE A 275 -8.34 49.31 16.20
CA PHE A 275 -9.48 50.09 16.68
C PHE A 275 -10.76 49.82 15.87
N PRO A 276 -11.93 49.80 16.52
CA PRO A 276 -13.19 49.64 15.81
C PRO A 276 -13.38 50.79 14.80
N PRO A 277 -13.99 50.53 13.63
CA PRO A 277 -14.31 51.57 12.67
C PRO A 277 -15.23 52.63 13.32
N PRO A 278 -15.11 53.91 12.91
CA PRO A 278 -15.91 54.98 13.49
C PRO A 278 -17.40 54.73 13.28
N ASP A 279 -18.18 55.04 14.31
CA ASP A 279 -19.62 54.86 14.40
C ASP A 279 -20.33 55.57 13.23
N GLU A 280 -20.81 54.80 12.25
CA GLU A 280 -21.71 55.32 11.21
C GLU A 280 -23.05 55.59 11.88
N GLY A 281 -23.26 56.86 12.23
CA GLY A 281 -24.41 57.33 12.99
C GLY A 281 -25.77 56.79 12.53
N ASP A 282 -26.68 56.70 13.51
CA ASP A 282 -28.01 56.11 13.41
C ASP A 282 -28.69 56.31 12.04
N ARG A 283 -28.94 55.18 11.37
CA ARG A 283 -29.73 55.13 10.14
C ARG A 283 -31.14 55.67 10.44
N PRO A 284 -31.66 56.68 9.72
CA PRO A 284 -33.03 57.12 9.91
C PRO A 284 -34.00 55.96 9.62
N GLU A 285 -35.02 55.81 10.48
CA GLU A 285 -36.06 54.80 10.34
C GLU A 285 -36.70 54.89 8.95
N GLN A 286 -36.73 53.76 8.24
CA GLN A 286 -37.42 53.68 6.96
C GLN A 286 -38.94 53.79 7.20
N PRO A 287 -39.67 54.61 6.43
CA PRO A 287 -41.12 54.65 6.52
C PRO A 287 -41.70 53.28 6.09
N THR A 288 -42.48 52.68 6.97
CA THR A 288 -43.23 51.45 6.69
C THR A 288 -44.26 51.72 5.61
N ILE A 289 -44.05 51.14 4.43
CA ILE A 289 -45.03 51.12 3.33
C ILE A 289 -46.06 50.04 3.67
N PRO A 290 -47.36 50.36 3.83
CA PRO A 290 -48.37 49.34 4.06
C PRO A 290 -48.51 48.42 2.84
N GLU A 291 -48.45 47.10 3.07
CA GLU A 291 -48.70 46.11 2.03
C GLU A 291 -50.14 46.24 1.48
N PRO A 292 -50.34 46.15 0.16
CA PRO A 292 -51.67 46.14 -0.41
C PRO A 292 -52.39 44.84 -0.02
N GLY A 293 -53.57 44.99 0.60
CA GLY A 293 -54.42 43.86 0.96
C GLY A 293 -54.87 43.03 -0.26
N PRO A 294 -55.27 41.77 -0.04
CA PRO A 294 -55.60 40.85 -1.12
C PRO A 294 -56.82 41.34 -1.90
N THR A 295 -56.65 41.48 -3.21
CA THR A 295 -57.72 41.72 -4.17
C THR A 295 -58.70 40.54 -4.12
N GLN A 296 -59.95 40.79 -3.71
CA GLN A 296 -61.04 39.84 -3.91
C GLN A 296 -61.73 40.14 -5.24
N GLU A 297 -62.00 39.04 -5.95
CA GLU A 297 -62.80 38.85 -7.19
C GLU A 297 -62.16 39.21 -8.55
#